data_AF-A0A969LF06-F1
#
_entry.id   AF-A0A969LF06-F1
#
_cell.length_a   1.000
_cell.length_b   1.000
_cell.length_c   1.000
_cell.angle_alpha   90.00
_cell.angle_beta   90.00
_cell.angle_gamma   90.00
#
_symmetry.space_group_name_H-M   'P 1'
#
loop_
_entity.id
_entity.type
_entity.pdbx_description
1 polymer ?
#
loop_
_entity_poly.entity_id
_entity_poly.type
_entity_poly.pdbx_seq_one_letter_code
_entity_poly.pdbx_strand_id
1 'polypeptide(L)'
;MALLDILMVIIVGVAAIGGFMRGLVQEVLSLASWVMAALALHFLHPLLTEGLRNVYNAEPATPLLAFVLLLLIPYAAMKIIIGNA
;
A
#
# COMPACT_ATOMS: atom_id res chain seq x y z
N MET A 1 -14.02 23.79 18.33
CA MET A 1 -13.60 22.54 17.67
C MET A 1 -13.43 22.83 16.20
N ALA A 2 -12.22 22.66 15.66
CA ALA A 2 -11.94 22.95 14.27
C ALA A 2 -12.60 21.90 13.36
N LEU A 3 -12.89 22.25 12.11
CA LEU A 3 -13.45 21.32 11.10
C LEU A 3 -12.58 20.05 10.95
N LEU A 4 -11.26 20.19 11.06
CA LEU A 4 -10.30 19.10 11.01
C LEU A 4 -10.47 18.12 12.18
N ASP A 5 -10.80 18.62 13.39
CA ASP A 5 -11.02 17.77 14.57
C ASP A 5 -12.20 16.82 14.34
N ILE A 6 -13.30 17.35 13.80
CA ILE A 6 -14.52 16.59 13.52
C ILE A 6 -14.27 15.57 12.41
N LEU A 7 -13.57 15.97 11.33
CA LEU A 7 -13.24 15.08 10.23
C LEU A 7 -12.35 13.91 10.69
N MET A 8 -11.35 14.20 11.53
CA MET A 8 -10.47 13.19 12.12
C MET A 8 -11.26 12.18 12.96
N VAL A 9 -12.16 12.64 13.82
CA VAL A 9 -12.99 11.73 14.65
C VAL A 9 -13.86 10.82 13.78
N ILE A 10 -14.44 11.34 12.69
CA ILE A 10 -15.25 10.53 11.77
C ILE A 10 -14.39 9.47 11.07
N ILE A 11 -13.23 9.86 10.52
CA ILE A 11 -12.33 8.93 9.82
C ILE A 11 -11.84 7.83 10.76
N VAL A 12 -11.35 8.21 11.96
CA VAL A 12 -10.86 7.26 12.96
C VAL A 12 -11.98 6.36 13.46
N GLY A 13 -13.18 6.89 13.70
CA GLY A 13 -14.34 6.11 14.13
C GLY A 13 -14.75 5.06 13.10
N VAL A 14 -14.84 5.43 11.82
CA VAL A 14 -15.15 4.50 10.73
C VAL A 14 -14.05 3.46 10.55
N ALA A 15 -12.78 3.87 10.63
CA ALA A 15 -11.64 2.96 10.54
C ALA A 15 -11.64 1.93 11.70
N ALA A 16 -11.96 2.37 12.92
CA ALA A 16 -12.03 1.51 14.09
C ALA A 16 -13.17 0.47 13.97
N ILE A 17 -14.37 0.90 13.57
CA ILE A 17 -15.50 0.00 13.34
C ILE A 17 -15.17 -1.00 12.22
N GLY A 18 -14.61 -0.51 11.12
CA GLY A 18 -14.20 -1.34 9.98
C GLY A 18 -13.11 -2.35 10.33
N GLY A 19 -12.15 -2.00 11.18
CA GLY A 19 -11.13 -2.92 11.70
C GLY A 19 -11.74 -4.03 12.57
N PHE A 20 -12.59 -3.64 13.51
CA PHE A 20 -13.22 -4.59 14.43
C PHE A 20 -14.12 -5.62 13.70
N MET A 21 -14.83 -5.20 12.66
CA MET A 21 -15.68 -6.10 11.85
C MET A 21 -14.91 -7.09 10.98
N ARG A 22 -13.62 -6.83 10.69
CA ARG A 22 -12.77 -7.63 9.80
C ARG A 22 -12.08 -8.80 10.51
N GLY A 23 -12.07 -8.81 11.85
CA GLY A 23 -11.42 -9.84 12.66
C GLY A 23 -9.88 -9.71 12.70
N LEU A 24 -9.26 -10.25 13.75
CA LEU A 24 -7.83 -10.09 14.05
C LEU A 24 -6.90 -10.59 12.92
N VAL A 25 -7.27 -11.67 12.25
CA VAL A 25 -6.47 -12.25 11.14
C VAL A 25 -6.36 -11.27 9.99
N GLN A 26 -7.45 -10.59 9.63
CA GLN A 26 -7.45 -9.61 8.55
C GLN A 26 -6.68 -8.35 8.94
N GLU A 27 -6.68 -7.94 10.20
CA GLU A 27 -5.87 -6.82 10.69
C GLU A 27 -4.37 -7.12 10.60
N VAL A 28 -3.94 -8.31 11.04
CA VAL A 28 -2.53 -8.73 10.95
C VAL A 28 -2.10 -8.83 9.48
N LEU A 29 -2.93 -9.36 8.59
CA LEU A 29 -2.66 -9.41 7.15
C LEU A 29 -2.59 -8.00 6.53
N SER A 30 -3.48 -7.08 6.93
CA SER A 30 -3.43 -5.69 6.49
C SER A 30 -2.11 -5.02 6.90
N LEU A 31 -1.66 -5.20 8.15
CA LEU A 31 -0.37 -4.68 8.61
C LEU A 31 0.81 -5.33 7.88
N ALA A 32 0.78 -6.65 7.69
CA ALA A 32 1.79 -7.37 6.93
C ALA A 32 1.89 -6.85 5.48
N SER A 33 0.77 -6.43 4.88
CA SER A 33 0.75 -5.91 3.51
C SER A 33 1.50 -4.59 3.38
N TRP A 34 1.36 -3.74 4.40
CA TRP A 34 2.06 -2.48 4.50
C TRP A 34 3.55 -2.67 4.73
N VAL A 35 3.94 -3.62 5.56
CA VAL A 35 5.35 -3.99 5.74
C VAL A 35 5.93 -4.49 4.42
N MET A 36 5.24 -5.37 3.71
CA MET A 36 5.68 -5.89 2.42
C MET A 36 5.79 -4.79 1.36
N ALA A 37 4.85 -3.85 1.32
CA ALA A 37 4.92 -2.68 0.45
C ALA A 37 6.12 -1.79 0.78
N ALA A 38 6.37 -1.51 2.07
CA ALA A 38 7.53 -0.72 2.49
C ALA A 38 8.85 -1.40 2.08
N LEU A 39 8.97 -2.72 2.26
CA LEU A 39 10.14 -3.48 1.82
C LEU A 39 10.32 -3.44 0.30
N ALA A 40 9.24 -3.65 -0.46
CA ALA A 40 9.29 -3.60 -1.93
C ALA A 40 9.74 -2.21 -2.43
N LEU A 41 9.18 -1.14 -1.86
CA LEU A 41 9.57 0.21 -2.24
C LEU A 41 11.00 0.53 -1.80
N HIS A 42 11.39 0.18 -0.58
CA HIS A 42 12.71 0.52 -0.07
C HIS A 42 13.84 -0.15 -0.88
N PHE A 43 13.69 -1.44 -1.20
CA PHE A 43 14.75 -2.19 -1.87
C PHE A 43 14.65 -2.17 -3.39
N LEU A 44 13.45 -2.23 -3.98
CA LEU A 44 13.30 -2.42 -5.42
C LEU A 44 12.99 -1.12 -6.17
N HIS A 45 12.48 -0.07 -5.52
CA HIS A 45 12.14 1.18 -6.22
C HIS A 45 13.30 1.81 -6.99
N PRO A 46 14.51 1.98 -6.42
CA PRO A 46 15.62 2.54 -7.18
C PRO A 46 16.04 1.64 -8.36
N LEU A 47 16.17 0.33 -8.12
CA LEU A 47 16.57 -0.64 -9.16
C LEU A 47 15.56 -0.68 -10.31
N LEU A 48 14.26 -0.71 -9.99
CA LEU A 48 13.21 -0.76 -10.99
C LEU A 48 13.13 0.55 -11.77
N THR A 49 13.24 1.69 -11.08
CA THR A 49 13.22 3.02 -11.73
C THR A 49 14.36 3.15 -12.72
N GLU A 50 15.58 2.73 -12.33
CA GLU A 50 16.75 2.78 -13.21
C GLU A 50 16.62 1.82 -14.39
N GLY A 51 16.09 0.60 -14.17
CA GLY A 51 15.76 -0.33 -15.24
C GLY A 51 14.75 0.24 -16.24
N LEU A 52 13.70 0.90 -15.75
CA LEU A 52 12.67 1.52 -16.60
C LEU A 52 13.19 2.73 -17.38
N ARG A 53 14.17 3.48 -16.86
CA ARG A 53 14.77 4.63 -17.56
C ARG A 53 15.41 4.24 -18.90
N ASN A 54 15.79 2.98 -19.09
CA ASN A 54 16.33 2.49 -20.37
C ASN A 54 15.27 2.40 -21.48
N VAL A 55 13.98 2.28 -21.13
CA VAL A 55 12.87 2.16 -22.08
C VAL A 55 12.02 3.42 -22.11
N TYR A 56 11.84 4.07 -20.95
CA TYR A 56 10.99 5.22 -20.76
C TYR A 56 11.61 6.20 -19.76
N ASN A 57 12.11 7.34 -20.27
CA ASN A 57 12.81 8.36 -19.49
C ASN A 57 12.03 9.67 -19.50
N ALA A 58 11.01 9.75 -18.65
CA ALA A 58 10.19 10.95 -18.47
C ALA A 58 10.01 11.22 -16.99
N GLU A 59 10.51 12.36 -16.52
CA GLU A 59 10.36 12.78 -15.12
C GLU A 59 9.11 13.66 -14.96
N PRO A 60 8.23 13.41 -13.97
CA PRO A 60 8.31 12.42 -12.89
C PRO A 60 7.60 11.08 -13.20
N ALA A 61 7.17 10.84 -14.45
CA ALA A 61 6.33 9.70 -14.80
C ALA A 61 7.02 8.33 -14.58
N THR A 62 8.31 8.19 -14.91
CA THR A 62 9.07 6.94 -14.75
C THR A 62 9.12 6.43 -13.30
N PRO A 63 9.54 7.23 -12.29
CA PRO A 63 9.53 6.78 -10.90
C PRO A 63 8.12 6.55 -10.35
N LEU A 64 7.11 7.28 -10.86
CA LEU A 64 5.71 7.05 -10.52
C LEU A 64 5.22 5.68 -11.03
N LEU A 65 5.56 5.34 -12.27
CA LEU A 65 5.23 4.05 -12.86
C LEU A 65 5.90 2.91 -12.08
N ALA A 66 7.19 3.05 -11.73
CA ALA A 66 7.90 2.08 -10.91
C ALA A 66 7.24 1.86 -9.54
N PHE A 67 6.76 2.93 -8.90
CA PHE A 67 6.02 2.85 -7.63
C PHE A 67 4.72 2.05 -7.77
N VAL A 68 3.90 2.36 -8.78
CA VAL A 68 2.63 1.65 -9.03
C VAL A 68 2.89 0.17 -9.34
N LEU A 69 3.89 -0.12 -10.18
CA LEU A 69 4.29 -1.49 -10.51
C LEU A 69 4.75 -2.28 -9.28
N LEU A 70 5.48 -1.65 -8.35
CA LEU A 70 5.92 -2.32 -7.13
C LEU A 70 4.79 -2.57 -6.15
N LEU A 71 3.79 -1.68 -6.07
CA LEU A 71 2.61 -1.88 -5.22
C LEU A 71 1.68 -2.99 -5.69
N LEU A 72 1.74 -3.39 -6.96
CA LEU A 72 1.04 -4.57 -7.45
C LEU A 72 1.52 -5.87 -6.79
N ILE A 73 2.79 -5.95 -6.38
CA ILE A 73 3.37 -7.13 -5.72
C ILE A 73 2.72 -7.41 -4.35
N PRO A 74 2.72 -6.48 -3.37
CA PRO A 74 2.06 -6.71 -2.09
C PRO A 74 0.55 -6.90 -2.25
N TYR A 75 -0.10 -6.23 -3.21
CA TYR A 75 -1.51 -6.46 -3.52
C TYR A 75 -1.76 -7.90 -3.99
N ALA A 76 -0.97 -8.39 -4.95
CA ALA A 76 -1.10 -9.76 -5.46
C ALA A 76 -0.81 -10.80 -4.37
N ALA A 77 0.21 -10.58 -3.55
CA ALA A 77 0.53 -11.44 -2.40
C ALA A 77 -0.66 -11.55 -1.44
N MET A 78 -1.27 -10.42 -1.08
CA MET A 78 -2.45 -10.42 -0.19
C MET A 78 -3.68 -11.06 -0.83
N LYS A 79 -3.89 -10.84 -2.13
CA LYS A 79 -5.00 -11.45 -2.86
C LYS A 79 -4.92 -12.98 -2.85
N ILE A 80 -3.73 -13.56 -2.96
CA ILE A 80 -3.53 -15.01 -2.90
C ILE A 80 -3.81 -15.55 -1.49
N ILE A 81 -3.34 -14.85 -0.46
CA ILE A 81 -3.50 -15.27 0.94
C ILE A 81 -4.98 -15.23 1.35
N ILE A 82 -5.72 -14.19 0.95
CA ILE A 82 -7.13 -14.02 1.28
C ILE A 82 -8.02 -14.90 0.38
N GLY A 83 -7.67 -15.07 -0.90
CA GLY A 83 -8.47 -15.86 -1.85
C GLY A 83 -8.42 -17.38 -1.62
N ASN A 84 -7.47 -17.86 -0.81
CA ASN A 84 -7.34 -19.27 -0.42
C ASN A 84 -7.85 -19.56 1.01
N ALA A 85 -8.44 -18.58 1.70
CA ALA A 85 -8.98 -18.70 3.05
C ALA A 85 -10.50 -18.95 3.04
#